data_AF-A0A9W6ZVY5-F1
#
_entry.id   AF-A0A9W6ZVY5-F1
#
_cell.length_a   1.000
_cell.length_b   1.000
_cell.length_c   1.000
_cell.angle_alpha   90.00
_cell.angle_beta   90.00
_cell.angle_gamma   90.00
#
_symmetry.space_group_name_H-M   'P 1'
#
loop_
_entity.id
_entity.type
_entity.pdbx_description
1 polymer ?
#
loop_
_entity_poly.entity_id
_entity_poly.type
_entity_poly.pdbx_seq_one_letter_code
_entity_poly.pdbx_strand_id
1 'polypeptide(L)'
;MFRPFSSSSSSSSSSSSSSSSSSSSSSSSIEAKKAYKRWLDERTAWEQTVQKSTEGDPIAQTDVGWAWHSGKVPKENSTTPGDYEPADVERAVKCYEVSAENGYSPAASLLADIYYYGSDFPQDLNLSKKWLEKVLESTSEIPEDAYIRGKALQKLGIILHPSSESSSYLTSSLNLMSSHLNGSWSFLLPHDPPGLWEFLSREQTLLENTPKLSQNLNGFHSHLPENLSSAVSLRSYTNLLRKYESRSEKFPIQIIQESIDTYGSVDSGNYGVTYLESLFTIYGHPIIQKSLKNVEGVVKVVVLGCGLGGAVVWPSIAFGFKGVGYDGLECCVEGSGRILEQVKGEGGERVRGDVEFFKADVVNGEVDMEGDLIWSNDFSWGEEEQEKVERKAYEQLKPGGLLVLYRRPRAEDLEWSSPPYVTTMAVSWNPKLTMFILVK
;
A
#
# COMPACT_ATOMS: atom_id res chain seq x y z
N MET A 1 -10.02 17.87 -2.88
CA MET A 1 -11.22 17.00 -2.78
C MET A 1 -11.27 16.11 -4.02
N PHE A 2 -10.69 14.91 -3.98
CA PHE A 2 -10.72 13.93 -5.09
C PHE A 2 -10.96 12.51 -4.53
N ARG A 3 -11.90 11.76 -5.13
CA ARG A 3 -12.19 10.34 -4.86
C ARG A 3 -11.52 9.49 -5.96
N PRO A 4 -10.78 8.41 -5.64
CA PRO A 4 -10.18 7.57 -6.67
C PRO A 4 -11.18 6.56 -7.25
N PHE A 5 -10.88 6.16 -8.48
CA PHE A 5 -11.65 5.28 -9.35
C PHE A 5 -11.65 3.83 -8.87
N SER A 6 -12.84 3.24 -8.79
CA SER A 6 -13.05 1.80 -8.54
C SER A 6 -13.36 1.10 -9.87
N SER A 7 -12.48 0.23 -10.35
CA SER A 7 -12.73 -0.67 -11.47
C SER A 7 -13.14 -2.04 -10.92
N SER A 8 -14.28 -2.55 -11.37
CA SER A 8 -14.75 -3.92 -11.11
C SER A 8 -14.74 -4.69 -12.43
N SER A 9 -13.88 -5.70 -12.55
CA SER A 9 -13.81 -6.61 -13.69
C SER A 9 -14.36 -7.99 -13.30
N SER A 10 -15.37 -8.47 -14.02
CA SER A 10 -15.90 -9.82 -13.93
C SER A 10 -15.70 -10.55 -15.26
N SER A 11 -15.10 -11.74 -15.20
CA SER A 11 -14.94 -12.68 -16.31
C SER A 11 -15.61 -14.00 -15.97
N SER A 12 -16.42 -14.52 -16.89
CA SER A 12 -17.14 -15.78 -16.78
C SER A 12 -16.88 -16.67 -18.00
N SER A 13 -16.86 -17.99 -17.78
CA SER A 13 -17.07 -19.00 -18.82
C SER A 13 -17.86 -20.21 -18.28
N SER A 14 -18.80 -20.65 -19.11
CA SER A 14 -19.92 -21.62 -18.99
C SER A 14 -19.50 -23.10 -18.88
N SER A 15 -20.33 -24.10 -18.53
CA SER A 15 -21.73 -24.48 -18.92
C SER A 15 -22.26 -25.54 -17.91
N SER A 16 -23.53 -25.90 -17.70
CA SER A 16 -24.88 -25.77 -18.32
C SER A 16 -25.89 -26.12 -17.19
N SER A 17 -27.07 -25.52 -17.03
CA SER A 17 -28.30 -25.83 -17.80
C SER A 17 -29.47 -24.92 -17.39
N SER A 18 -30.37 -24.68 -18.36
CA SER A 18 -31.78 -24.26 -18.27
C SER A 18 -32.17 -22.85 -17.75
N SER A 19 -32.63 -22.05 -18.72
CA SER A 19 -33.72 -21.05 -18.66
C SER A 19 -33.62 -19.87 -17.66
N SER A 20 -33.04 -18.76 -18.12
CA SER A 20 -33.36 -17.38 -17.67
C SER A 20 -32.66 -16.32 -18.55
N SER A 21 -33.10 -16.14 -19.80
CA SER A 21 -32.40 -15.33 -20.81
C SER A 21 -32.86 -13.86 -20.92
N SER A 22 -33.42 -13.24 -19.87
CA SER A 22 -33.93 -11.85 -19.95
C SER A 22 -33.44 -10.89 -18.86
N SER A 23 -32.76 -11.36 -17.80
CA SER A 23 -32.36 -10.52 -16.66
C SER A 23 -30.86 -10.19 -16.58
N SER A 24 -29.97 -10.95 -17.23
CA SER A 24 -28.52 -10.74 -17.20
C SER A 24 -27.99 -9.75 -18.24
N SER A 25 -28.69 -9.58 -19.36
CA SER A 25 -28.34 -8.62 -20.42
C SER A 25 -28.70 -7.18 -20.07
N SER A 26 -29.65 -6.98 -19.16
CA SER A 26 -30.09 -5.67 -18.70
C SER A 26 -29.17 -5.07 -17.63
N SER A 27 -28.58 -5.89 -16.73
CA SER A 27 -27.65 -5.41 -15.71
C SER A 27 -26.31 -4.97 -16.29
N SER A 28 -25.74 -5.74 -17.23
CA SER A 28 -24.47 -5.38 -17.89
C SER A 28 -24.62 -4.12 -18.77
N SER A 29 -25.79 -3.93 -19.40
CA SER A 29 -26.12 -2.71 -20.15
C SER A 29 -26.23 -1.47 -19.23
N ILE A 30 -26.73 -1.65 -18.00
CA ILE A 30 -26.82 -0.57 -17.01
C ILE A 30 -25.43 -0.18 -16.49
N GLU A 31 -24.57 -1.17 -16.20
CA GLU A 31 -23.20 -0.93 -15.75
C GLU A 31 -22.35 -0.24 -16.82
N ALA A 32 -22.46 -0.67 -18.08
CA ALA A 32 -21.78 -0.02 -19.20
C ALA A 32 -22.24 1.45 -19.38
N LYS A 33 -23.54 1.73 -19.25
CA LYS A 33 -24.07 3.10 -19.30
C LYS A 33 -23.58 3.96 -18.13
N LYS A 34 -23.50 3.40 -16.93
CA LYS A 34 -22.95 4.09 -15.74
C LYS A 34 -21.47 4.39 -15.92
N ALA A 35 -20.68 3.44 -16.41
CA ALA A 35 -19.26 3.62 -16.70
C ALA A 35 -19.04 4.70 -17.77
N TYR A 36 -19.83 4.68 -18.84
CA TYR A 36 -19.76 5.70 -19.89
C TYR A 36 -20.14 7.10 -19.38
N LYS A 37 -21.19 7.22 -18.56
CA LYS A 37 -21.54 8.49 -17.92
C LYS A 37 -20.41 8.99 -17.03
N ARG A 38 -19.83 8.12 -16.21
CA ARG A 38 -18.69 8.44 -15.35
C ARG A 38 -17.52 8.98 -16.16
N TRP A 39 -17.21 8.34 -17.29
CA TRP A 39 -16.18 8.78 -18.21
C TRP A 39 -16.47 10.16 -18.83
N LEU A 40 -17.72 10.47 -19.20
CA LEU A 40 -18.10 11.80 -19.67
C LEU A 40 -17.93 12.87 -18.59
N ASP A 41 -18.32 12.55 -17.35
CA ASP A 41 -18.14 13.44 -16.20
C ASP A 41 -16.64 13.68 -15.95
N GLU A 42 -15.80 12.64 -16.04
CA GLU A 42 -14.33 12.72 -15.95
C GLU A 42 -13.72 13.59 -17.04
N ARG A 43 -14.19 13.44 -18.29
CA ARG A 43 -13.72 14.25 -19.43
C ARG A 43 -14.07 15.73 -19.25
N THR A 44 -15.29 16.01 -18.79
CA THR A 44 -15.73 17.38 -18.50
C THR A 44 -14.88 17.99 -17.38
N ALA A 45 -14.59 17.22 -16.33
CA ALA A 45 -13.71 17.66 -15.26
C ALA A 45 -12.27 17.91 -15.76
N TRP A 46 -11.76 17.05 -16.64
CA TRP A 46 -10.45 17.24 -17.28
C TRP A 46 -10.39 18.55 -18.07
N GLU A 47 -11.38 18.83 -18.91
CA GLU A 47 -11.44 20.07 -19.70
C GLU A 47 -11.44 21.32 -18.79
N GLN A 48 -12.17 21.28 -17.67
CA GLN A 48 -12.15 22.35 -16.67
C GLN A 48 -10.78 22.48 -15.98
N THR A 49 -10.11 21.36 -15.67
CA THR A 49 -8.76 21.38 -15.11
C THR A 49 -7.75 21.98 -16.08
N VAL A 50 -7.82 21.62 -17.37
CA VAL A 50 -6.95 22.22 -18.40
C VAL A 50 -7.21 23.72 -18.50
N GLN A 51 -8.48 24.15 -18.49
CA GLN A 51 -8.81 25.57 -18.51
C GLN A 51 -8.18 26.32 -17.32
N LYS A 52 -8.40 25.84 -16.08
CA LYS A 52 -7.81 26.46 -14.88
C LYS A 52 -6.28 26.47 -14.93
N SER A 53 -5.68 25.40 -15.45
CA SER A 53 -4.24 25.31 -15.65
C SER A 53 -3.73 26.41 -16.58
N THR A 54 -4.43 26.66 -17.70
CA THR A 54 -4.11 27.75 -18.62
C THR A 54 -4.36 29.14 -18.04
N GLU A 55 -5.28 29.27 -17.08
CA GLU A 55 -5.56 30.49 -16.33
C GLU A 55 -4.52 30.76 -15.22
N GLY A 56 -3.57 29.84 -15.01
CA GLY A 56 -2.47 30.00 -14.04
C GLY A 56 -2.74 29.40 -12.66
N ASP A 57 -3.80 28.62 -12.48
CA ASP A 57 -4.05 27.92 -11.22
C ASP A 57 -2.96 26.86 -11.00
N PRO A 58 -2.12 26.99 -9.94
CA PRO A 58 -1.00 26.09 -9.74
C PRO A 58 -1.44 24.68 -9.32
N ILE A 59 -2.61 24.53 -8.69
CA ILE A 59 -3.19 23.22 -8.38
C ILE A 59 -3.55 22.53 -9.70
N ALA A 60 -4.26 23.24 -10.57
CA ALA A 60 -4.66 22.69 -11.87
C ALA A 60 -3.45 22.38 -12.77
N GLN A 61 -2.40 23.21 -12.74
CA GLN A 61 -1.13 22.91 -13.42
C GLN A 61 -0.50 21.62 -12.91
N THR A 62 -0.51 21.39 -11.59
CA THR A 62 -0.04 20.13 -11.00
C THR A 62 -0.89 18.95 -11.43
N ASP A 63 -2.21 19.10 -11.45
CA ASP A 63 -3.14 18.05 -11.87
C ASP A 63 -2.92 17.66 -13.34
N VAL A 64 -2.71 18.64 -14.24
CA VAL A 64 -2.34 18.38 -15.64
C VAL A 64 -0.99 17.68 -15.73
N GLY A 65 0.01 18.11 -14.95
CA GLY A 65 1.32 17.45 -14.89
C GLY A 65 1.21 16.01 -14.44
N TRP A 66 0.39 15.72 -13.43
CA TRP A 66 0.14 14.37 -12.95
C TRP A 66 -0.57 13.49 -13.98
N ALA A 67 -1.50 14.05 -14.74
CA ALA A 67 -2.15 13.31 -15.82
C ALA A 67 -1.14 12.88 -16.90
N TRP A 68 -0.20 13.76 -17.26
CA TRP A 68 0.91 13.40 -18.17
C TRP A 68 1.82 12.35 -17.56
N HIS A 69 2.26 12.54 -16.31
CA HIS A 69 3.15 11.60 -15.62
C HIS A 69 2.54 10.19 -15.55
N SER A 70 1.23 10.11 -15.28
CA SER A 70 0.54 8.83 -15.06
C SER A 70 -0.06 8.20 -16.32
N GLY A 71 0.08 8.83 -17.49
CA GLY A 71 -0.52 8.38 -18.75
C GLY A 71 -2.05 8.37 -18.71
N LYS A 72 -2.64 9.40 -18.12
CA LYS A 72 -4.09 9.55 -17.91
C LYS A 72 -4.69 10.76 -18.64
N VAL A 73 -3.93 11.37 -19.53
CA VAL A 73 -4.46 12.44 -20.39
C VAL A 73 -5.41 11.82 -21.40
N PRO A 74 -6.71 12.21 -21.44
CA PRO A 74 -7.63 11.72 -22.45
C PRO A 74 -7.17 12.15 -23.84
N LYS A 75 -7.21 11.24 -24.81
CA LYS A 75 -6.96 11.61 -26.21
C LYS A 75 -8.06 12.54 -26.70
N GLU A 76 -7.68 13.66 -27.31
CA GLU A 76 -8.56 14.78 -27.67
C GLU A 76 -9.83 14.35 -28.45
N ASN A 77 -9.69 13.34 -29.32
CA ASN A 77 -10.76 12.85 -30.19
C ASN A 77 -11.28 11.44 -29.84
N SER A 78 -10.93 10.90 -28.68
CA SER A 78 -11.40 9.55 -28.32
C SER A 78 -12.83 9.55 -27.82
N THR A 79 -13.60 8.58 -28.31
CA THR A 79 -14.96 8.25 -27.84
C THR A 79 -14.98 7.03 -26.94
N THR A 80 -13.80 6.47 -26.62
CA THR A 80 -13.67 5.20 -25.91
C THR A 80 -13.19 5.46 -24.47
N PRO A 81 -13.95 5.03 -23.45
CA PRO A 81 -13.49 5.10 -22.07
C PRO A 81 -12.16 4.38 -21.86
N GLY A 82 -11.24 5.01 -21.15
CA GLY A 82 -9.92 4.44 -20.85
C GLY A 82 -8.87 4.63 -21.95
N ASP A 83 -9.17 5.35 -23.02
CA ASP A 83 -8.22 5.66 -24.08
C ASP A 83 -7.43 6.94 -23.76
N TYR A 84 -6.24 6.74 -23.19
CA TYR A 84 -5.36 7.79 -22.72
C TYR A 84 -4.08 7.88 -23.55
N GLU A 85 -3.45 9.06 -23.54
CA GLU A 85 -2.09 9.23 -24.00
C GLU A 85 -1.12 8.44 -23.11
N PRO A 86 -0.02 7.91 -23.67
CA PRO A 86 1.03 7.30 -22.87
C PRO A 86 1.62 8.32 -21.88
N ALA A 87 2.24 7.81 -20.82
CA ALA A 87 2.91 8.65 -19.84
C ALA A 87 4.01 9.51 -20.51
N ASP A 88 4.06 10.80 -20.17
CA ASP A 88 5.04 11.77 -20.67
C ASP A 88 5.59 12.57 -19.48
N VAL A 89 6.73 12.11 -18.95
CA VAL A 89 7.36 12.71 -17.77
C VAL A 89 7.93 14.09 -18.07
N GLU A 90 8.40 14.35 -19.29
CA GLU A 90 8.91 15.67 -19.68
C GLU A 90 7.82 16.74 -19.64
N ARG A 91 6.62 16.44 -20.15
CA ARG A 91 5.47 17.35 -20.03
C ARG A 91 5.05 17.53 -18.58
N ALA A 92 5.07 16.46 -17.80
CA ALA A 92 4.77 16.53 -16.38
C ALA A 92 5.71 17.49 -15.64
N VAL A 93 7.02 17.35 -15.85
CA VAL A 93 8.05 18.22 -15.27
C VAL A 93 7.78 19.68 -15.59
N LYS A 94 7.50 20.03 -16.85
CA LYS A 94 7.18 21.43 -17.23
C LYS A 94 5.96 21.97 -16.48
N CYS A 95 4.90 21.18 -16.36
CA CYS A 95 3.70 21.56 -15.62
C CYS A 95 4.01 21.78 -14.13
N TYR A 96 4.80 20.90 -13.53
CA TYR A 96 5.20 21.04 -12.14
C TYR A 96 6.13 22.23 -11.93
N GLU A 97 7.05 22.53 -12.86
CA GLU A 97 7.96 23.68 -12.75
C GLU A 97 7.18 24.99 -12.65
N VAL A 98 6.22 25.20 -13.55
CA VAL A 98 5.37 26.40 -13.54
C VAL A 98 4.56 26.49 -12.24
N SER A 99 4.00 25.37 -11.77
CA SER A 99 3.23 25.34 -10.53
C SER A 99 4.09 25.60 -9.28
N ALA A 100 5.27 24.99 -9.21
CA ALA A 100 6.22 25.14 -8.11
C ALA A 100 6.81 26.56 -8.06
N GLU A 101 7.06 27.17 -9.21
CA GLU A 101 7.48 28.58 -9.32
C GLU A 101 6.41 29.55 -8.80
N ASN A 102 5.12 29.20 -8.98
CA ASN A 102 3.99 29.91 -8.39
C ASN A 102 3.76 29.61 -6.89
N GLY A 103 4.68 28.88 -6.24
CA GLY A 103 4.68 28.66 -4.80
C GLY A 103 3.82 27.49 -4.34
N TYR A 104 3.45 26.55 -5.22
CA TYR A 104 2.69 25.37 -4.82
C TYR A 104 3.61 24.23 -4.38
N SER A 105 3.71 24.04 -3.07
CA SER A 105 4.63 23.07 -2.45
C SER A 105 4.48 21.63 -2.95
N PRO A 106 3.28 21.10 -3.28
CA PRO A 106 3.16 19.74 -3.80
C PRO A 106 3.85 19.56 -5.15
N ALA A 107 3.80 20.57 -6.03
CA ALA A 107 4.52 20.52 -7.31
C ALA A 107 6.04 20.52 -7.11
N ALA A 108 6.54 21.35 -6.19
CA ALA A 108 7.97 21.38 -5.83
C ALA A 108 8.42 20.01 -5.28
N SER A 109 7.60 19.37 -4.43
CA SER A 109 7.89 18.02 -3.93
C SER A 109 7.92 16.96 -5.02
N LEU A 110 6.98 17.03 -5.99
CA LEU A 110 6.95 16.07 -7.11
C LEU A 110 8.20 16.22 -7.99
N LEU A 111 8.64 17.45 -8.27
CA LEU A 111 9.89 17.70 -8.98
C LEU A 111 11.10 17.16 -8.22
N ALA A 112 11.16 17.45 -6.92
CA ALA A 112 12.21 16.94 -6.06
C ALA A 112 12.29 15.41 -6.11
N ASP A 113 11.15 14.72 -6.07
CA ASP A 113 11.06 13.27 -6.13
C ASP A 113 11.50 12.72 -7.50
N ILE A 114 11.07 13.33 -8.60
CA ILE A 114 11.50 12.95 -9.96
C ILE A 114 13.03 12.99 -10.08
N TYR A 115 13.64 14.10 -9.70
CA TYR A 115 15.09 14.27 -9.78
C TYR A 115 15.87 13.45 -8.74
N TYR A 116 15.26 13.13 -7.59
CA TYR A 116 15.87 12.31 -6.55
C TYR A 116 15.98 10.84 -6.98
N TYR A 117 14.89 10.26 -7.50
CA TYR A 117 14.84 8.85 -7.85
C TYR A 117 15.46 8.55 -9.21
N GLY A 118 15.19 9.40 -10.19
CA GLY A 118 15.67 9.21 -11.55
C GLY A 118 15.24 7.90 -12.22
N SER A 119 14.12 7.31 -11.82
CA SER A 119 13.62 6.04 -12.39
C SER A 119 13.11 6.20 -13.82
N ASP A 120 12.32 7.25 -14.05
CA ASP A 120 11.63 7.53 -15.32
C ASP A 120 12.10 8.87 -15.94
N PHE A 121 13.14 9.47 -15.37
CA PHE A 121 13.76 10.74 -15.76
C PHE A 121 15.22 10.73 -15.31
N PRO A 122 16.15 11.52 -15.89
CA PRO A 122 17.52 11.56 -15.39
C PRO A 122 17.61 12.03 -13.92
N GLN A 123 18.33 11.26 -13.09
CA GLN A 123 18.62 11.66 -11.71
C GLN A 123 19.49 12.93 -11.70
N ASP A 124 19.11 13.91 -10.88
CA ASP A 124 19.91 15.10 -10.62
C ASP A 124 19.70 15.53 -9.17
N LEU A 125 20.62 15.12 -8.30
CA LEU A 125 20.53 15.41 -6.88
C LEU A 125 20.67 16.91 -6.56
N ASN A 126 21.28 17.71 -7.43
CA ASN A 126 21.37 19.16 -7.24
C ASN A 126 20.03 19.84 -7.54
N LEU A 127 19.38 19.45 -8.65
CA LEU A 127 18.03 19.93 -8.94
C LEU A 127 17.02 19.43 -7.91
N SER A 128 17.14 18.17 -7.47
CA SER A 128 16.34 17.64 -6.37
C SER A 128 16.50 18.51 -5.12
N LYS A 129 17.74 18.78 -4.68
CA LYS A 129 18.02 19.67 -3.54
C LYS A 129 17.39 21.06 -3.69
N LYS A 130 17.52 21.69 -4.86
CA LYS A 130 16.92 23.00 -5.15
C LYS A 130 15.39 22.98 -4.94
N TRP A 131 14.71 21.95 -5.44
CA TRP A 131 13.26 21.83 -5.30
C TRP A 131 12.84 21.45 -3.87
N LEU A 132 13.64 20.66 -3.15
CA LEU A 132 13.43 20.37 -1.72
C LEU A 132 13.55 21.65 -0.88
N GLU A 133 14.51 22.53 -1.16
CA GLU A 133 14.61 23.84 -0.52
C GLU A 133 13.37 24.69 -0.85
N LYS A 134 12.88 24.63 -2.09
CA LYS A 134 11.65 25.33 -2.50
C LYS A 134 10.41 24.84 -1.76
N VAL A 135 10.32 23.56 -1.43
CA VAL A 135 9.28 23.01 -0.55
C VAL A 135 9.30 23.71 0.81
N LEU A 136 10.48 23.86 1.42
CA LEU A 136 10.59 24.50 2.73
C LEU A 136 10.16 25.98 2.70
N GLU A 137 10.38 26.67 1.58
CA GLU A 137 9.95 28.06 1.38
C GLU A 137 8.45 28.23 1.15
N SER A 138 7.80 27.24 0.52
CA SER A 138 6.42 27.35 0.02
C SER A 138 5.37 26.65 0.88
N THR A 139 5.79 25.91 1.90
CA THR A 139 4.90 25.17 2.80
C THR A 139 4.32 26.06 3.90
N SER A 140 3.03 25.90 4.16
CA SER A 140 2.27 26.57 5.21
C SER A 140 2.05 25.65 6.44
N GLU A 141 1.39 26.16 7.47
CA GLU A 141 1.01 25.39 8.67
C GLU A 141 -0.31 24.64 8.47
N ILE A 142 -0.38 23.82 7.41
CA ILE A 142 -1.48 22.87 7.17
C ILE A 142 -0.93 21.43 7.15
N PRO A 143 -1.76 20.41 7.46
CA PRO A 143 -1.31 19.02 7.58
C PRO A 143 -0.62 18.46 6.32
N GLU A 144 -1.16 18.75 5.13
CA GLU A 144 -0.59 18.35 3.84
C GLU A 144 0.83 18.91 3.63
N ASP A 145 1.00 20.21 3.90
CA ASP A 145 2.30 20.89 3.78
C ASP A 145 3.29 20.41 4.84
N ALA A 146 2.83 20.08 6.05
CA ALA A 146 3.66 19.47 7.08
C ALA A 146 4.21 18.09 6.65
N TYR A 147 3.39 17.30 5.96
CA TYR A 147 3.83 16.03 5.38
C TYR A 147 4.91 16.24 4.31
N ILE A 148 4.64 17.11 3.33
CA ILE A 148 5.59 17.39 2.25
C ILE A 148 6.90 17.99 2.78
N ARG A 149 6.82 18.93 3.74
CA ARG A 149 7.98 19.54 4.42
C ARG A 149 8.82 18.51 5.13
N GLY A 150 8.20 17.59 5.87
CA GLY A 150 8.93 16.54 6.56
C GLY A 150 9.71 15.64 5.61
N LYS A 151 9.10 15.21 4.48
CA LYS A 151 9.79 14.41 3.45
C LYS A 151 11.00 15.17 2.93
N ALA A 152 10.83 16.48 2.71
CA ALA A 152 11.90 17.30 2.19
C ALA A 152 13.10 17.38 3.15
N LEU A 153 12.85 17.60 4.44
CA LEU A 153 13.89 17.62 5.47
C LEU A 153 14.66 16.28 5.55
N GLN A 154 13.97 15.15 5.38
CA GLN A 154 14.62 13.84 5.37
C GLN A 154 15.55 13.67 4.17
N LYS A 155 15.08 13.99 2.95
CA LYS A 155 15.88 13.87 1.72
C LYS A 155 17.07 14.82 1.70
N LEU A 156 16.96 15.97 2.35
CA LEU A 156 18.07 16.91 2.55
C LEU A 156 19.10 16.41 3.58
N GLY A 157 18.90 15.25 4.20
CA GLY A 157 19.79 14.70 5.23
C GLY A 157 19.73 15.46 6.55
N ILE A 158 18.76 16.37 6.71
CA ILE A 158 18.66 17.25 7.89
C ILE A 158 18.26 16.45 9.14
N ILE A 159 17.51 15.36 8.98
CA ILE A 159 17.15 14.47 10.10
C ILE A 159 18.39 13.83 10.75
N LEU A 160 19.46 13.58 9.99
CA LEU A 160 20.67 12.96 10.52
C LEU A 160 21.56 13.95 11.28
N HIS A 161 21.49 15.25 10.94
CA HIS A 161 22.28 16.32 11.55
C HIS A 161 21.46 17.61 11.72
N PRO A 162 20.47 17.61 12.64
CA PRO A 162 19.51 18.68 12.67
C PRO A 162 20.08 19.93 13.37
N SER A 163 19.98 21.08 12.71
CA SER A 163 20.14 22.39 13.36
C SER A 163 18.95 22.67 14.28
N SER A 164 19.10 23.56 15.27
CA SER A 164 18.01 23.93 16.18
C SER A 164 16.74 24.39 15.47
N GLU A 165 16.92 25.12 14.37
CA GLU A 165 15.83 25.61 13.53
C GLU A 165 15.13 24.46 12.81
N SER A 166 15.89 23.59 12.12
CA SER A 166 15.32 22.45 11.41
C SER A 166 14.65 21.43 12.33
N SER A 167 15.18 21.22 13.54
CA SER A 167 14.53 20.41 14.59
C SER A 167 13.16 20.97 14.96
N SER A 168 13.05 22.29 15.08
CA SER A 168 11.79 22.97 15.40
C SER A 168 10.77 22.81 14.27
N TYR A 169 11.20 23.01 13.01
CA TYR A 169 10.36 22.83 11.82
C TYR A 169 9.87 21.39 11.67
N LEU A 170 10.75 20.41 11.89
CA LEU A 170 10.38 18.99 11.88
C LEU A 170 9.39 18.68 13.01
N THR A 171 9.67 19.13 14.23
CA THR A 171 8.78 18.90 15.39
C THR A 171 7.39 19.50 15.16
N SER A 172 7.30 20.72 14.62
CA SER A 172 6.02 21.34 14.26
C SER A 172 5.27 20.50 13.23
N SER A 173 5.96 20.08 12.17
CA SER A 173 5.38 19.26 11.10
C SER A 173 4.87 17.92 11.62
N LEU A 174 5.65 17.22 12.44
CA LEU A 174 5.26 15.96 13.07
C LEU A 174 4.05 16.13 13.99
N ASN A 175 3.99 17.22 14.76
CA ASN A 175 2.86 17.51 15.63
C ASN A 175 1.59 17.82 14.83
N LEU A 176 1.69 18.62 13.77
CA LEU A 176 0.54 18.99 12.95
C LEU A 176 -0.04 17.77 12.22
N MET A 177 0.81 16.95 11.59
CA MET A 177 0.39 15.68 10.99
C MET A 177 -0.25 14.75 12.03
N SER A 178 0.37 14.61 13.20
CA SER A 178 -0.12 13.76 14.27
C SER A 178 -1.49 14.20 14.78
N SER A 179 -1.74 15.51 14.84
CA SER A 179 -3.03 16.07 15.24
C SER A 179 -4.13 15.78 14.22
N HIS A 180 -3.83 15.92 12.93
CA HIS A 180 -4.80 15.71 11.86
C HIS A 180 -5.17 14.24 11.69
N LEU A 181 -4.17 13.35 11.76
CA LEU A 181 -4.35 11.91 11.62
C LEU A 181 -4.74 11.21 12.94
N ASN A 182 -5.03 11.99 14.00
CA ASN A 182 -5.54 11.50 15.29
C ASN A 182 -4.68 10.36 15.89
N GLY A 183 -3.36 10.47 15.76
CA GLY A 183 -2.44 9.38 16.06
C GLY A 183 -1.00 9.66 15.69
N SER A 184 -0.11 8.70 15.93
CA SER A 184 1.31 8.78 15.57
C SER A 184 1.49 8.24 14.14
N TRP A 185 1.07 9.03 13.16
CA TRP A 185 1.24 8.76 11.73
C TRP A 185 2.39 9.59 11.17
N SER A 186 3.48 9.64 11.92
CA SER A 186 4.61 10.56 11.71
C SER A 186 5.61 10.02 10.70
N PHE A 187 5.16 9.26 9.71
CA PHE A 187 6.05 8.57 8.79
C PHE A 187 6.26 9.33 7.51
N LEU A 188 7.52 9.37 7.11
CA LEU A 188 8.05 9.90 5.88
C LEU A 188 9.13 8.90 5.51
N LEU A 189 8.84 7.96 4.61
CA LEU A 189 9.93 7.31 3.90
C LEU A 189 10.47 8.34 2.94
N PRO A 190 11.79 8.31 2.70
CA PRO A 190 12.34 9.03 1.58
C PRO A 190 11.56 8.65 0.31
N HIS A 191 11.21 7.36 0.16
CA HIS A 191 10.55 6.75 -1.01
C HIS A 191 9.04 6.57 -0.93
N ASP A 192 8.37 7.32 -0.07
CA ASP A 192 6.90 7.35 -0.08
C ASP A 192 6.38 7.84 -1.44
N PRO A 193 5.47 7.10 -2.10
CA PRO A 193 4.96 7.48 -3.40
C PRO A 193 4.03 8.69 -3.27
N PRO A 194 3.83 9.42 -4.38
CA PRO A 194 2.73 10.36 -4.48
C PRO A 194 1.40 9.69 -4.10
N GLY A 195 0.59 10.36 -3.28
CA GLY A 195 -0.70 9.84 -2.83
C GLY A 195 -0.72 9.21 -1.44
N LEU A 196 0.43 9.04 -0.76
CA LEU A 196 0.49 8.43 0.58
C LEU A 196 -0.46 9.14 1.56
N TRP A 197 -0.44 10.47 1.58
CA TRP A 197 -1.29 11.27 2.46
C TRP A 197 -2.76 10.85 2.35
N GLU A 198 -3.27 10.71 1.13
CA GLU A 198 -4.64 10.29 0.84
C GLU A 198 -4.92 8.84 1.24
N PHE A 199 -3.93 7.94 1.17
CA PHE A 199 -4.07 6.58 1.70
C PHE A 199 -4.17 6.59 3.23
N LEU A 200 -3.34 7.37 3.92
CA LEU A 200 -3.36 7.49 5.38
C LEU A 200 -4.67 8.15 5.88
N SER A 201 -5.11 9.23 5.23
CA SER A 201 -6.39 9.87 5.57
C SER A 201 -7.59 8.94 5.33
N ARG A 202 -7.55 8.10 4.29
CA ARG A 202 -8.58 7.07 4.05
C ARG A 202 -8.54 5.96 5.09
N GLU A 203 -7.36 5.49 5.47
CA GLU A 203 -7.18 4.52 6.54
C GLU A 203 -7.80 5.03 7.85
N GLN A 204 -7.56 6.30 8.19
CA GLN A 204 -8.17 6.94 9.34
C GLN A 204 -9.70 7.02 9.23
N THR A 205 -10.22 7.43 8.07
CA THR A 205 -11.66 7.48 7.82
C THR A 205 -12.30 6.09 7.95
N LEU A 206 -11.62 5.04 7.49
CA LEU A 206 -12.07 3.66 7.58
C LEU A 206 -12.10 3.18 9.03
N LEU A 207 -11.06 3.50 9.81
CA LEU A 207 -10.96 3.19 11.24
C LEU A 207 -12.02 3.89 12.09
N GLU A 208 -12.51 5.04 11.65
CA GLU A 208 -13.59 5.79 12.32
C GLU A 208 -14.99 5.36 11.89
N ASN A 209 -15.13 4.73 10.72
CA ASN A 209 -16.40 4.29 10.17
C ASN A 209 -16.68 2.81 10.49
N THR A 210 -17.07 2.53 11.74
CA THR A 210 -17.39 1.18 12.21
C THR A 210 -18.39 0.44 11.30
N PRO A 211 -19.51 1.04 10.83
CA PRO A 211 -20.41 0.35 9.92
C PRO A 211 -19.73 -0.11 8.62
N LYS A 212 -18.86 0.72 8.04
CA LYS A 212 -18.14 0.37 6.81
C LYS A 212 -17.09 -0.72 7.07
N LEU A 213 -16.38 -0.64 8.20
CA LEU A 213 -15.44 -1.67 8.63
C LEU A 213 -16.16 -3.01 8.84
N SER A 214 -17.27 -3.02 9.57
CA SER A 214 -18.11 -4.21 9.76
C SER A 214 -18.66 -4.76 8.45
N GLN A 215 -19.08 -3.91 7.51
CA GLN A 215 -19.54 -4.37 6.20
C GLN A 215 -18.40 -5.06 5.42
N ASN A 216 -17.21 -4.46 5.42
CA ASN A 216 -16.05 -5.06 4.78
C ASN A 216 -15.77 -6.43 5.40
N LEU A 217 -15.77 -6.54 6.73
CA LEU A 217 -15.59 -7.80 7.47
C LEU A 217 -16.70 -8.83 7.20
N ASN A 218 -17.97 -8.41 7.13
CA ASN A 218 -19.10 -9.31 6.86
C ASN A 218 -19.03 -9.96 5.46
N GLY A 219 -18.24 -9.40 4.54
CA GLY A 219 -17.94 -10.03 3.25
C GLY A 219 -17.00 -11.24 3.35
N PHE A 220 -16.41 -11.48 4.52
CA PHE A 220 -15.48 -12.57 4.78
C PHE A 220 -16.20 -13.75 5.44
N HIS A 221 -15.92 -14.95 4.96
CA HIS A 221 -16.51 -16.18 5.51
C HIS A 221 -15.55 -16.84 6.50
N SER A 222 -15.49 -16.29 7.70
CA SER A 222 -15.11 -17.02 8.90
C SER A 222 -16.13 -16.69 9.99
N HIS A 223 -16.17 -17.48 11.06
CA HIS A 223 -16.98 -17.20 12.25
C HIS A 223 -16.56 -15.85 12.84
N LEU A 224 -17.09 -14.75 12.31
CA LEU A 224 -16.97 -13.44 12.93
C LEU A 224 -17.57 -13.58 14.32
N PRO A 225 -16.83 -13.31 15.41
CA PRO A 225 -17.42 -13.34 16.73
C PRO A 225 -18.64 -12.41 16.75
N GLU A 226 -19.76 -12.91 17.29
CA GLU A 226 -21.07 -12.23 17.28
C GLU A 226 -21.03 -10.81 17.88
N ASN A 227 -19.97 -10.50 18.64
CA ASN A 227 -19.64 -9.15 19.08
C ASN A 227 -18.43 -8.59 18.35
N LEU A 228 -18.69 -7.70 17.40
CA LEU A 228 -17.70 -6.81 16.77
C LEU A 228 -17.27 -5.67 17.74
N SER A 229 -17.22 -5.96 19.05
CA SER A 229 -16.61 -5.08 20.07
C SER A 229 -15.10 -4.88 19.82
N SER A 230 -14.53 -5.61 18.85
CA SER A 230 -13.14 -5.60 18.37
C SER A 230 -12.76 -4.47 17.41
N ALA A 231 -13.68 -3.64 16.89
CA ALA A 231 -13.27 -2.46 16.10
C ALA A 231 -12.37 -1.51 16.92
N VAL A 232 -12.57 -1.49 18.25
CA VAL A 232 -11.74 -0.77 19.23
C VAL A 232 -10.34 -1.41 19.38
N SER A 233 -10.16 -2.70 19.06
CA SER A 233 -8.82 -3.34 19.01
C SER A 233 -8.11 -3.10 17.68
N LEU A 234 -8.82 -3.12 16.54
CA LEU A 234 -8.24 -2.84 15.23
C LEU A 234 -7.65 -1.43 15.16
N ARG A 235 -8.44 -0.40 15.51
CA ARG A 235 -7.95 0.98 15.56
C ARG A 235 -6.78 1.16 16.52
N SER A 236 -6.87 0.57 17.71
CA SER A 236 -5.80 0.66 18.72
C SER A 236 -4.52 -0.02 18.25
N TYR A 237 -4.65 -1.20 17.65
CA TYR A 237 -3.52 -1.95 17.09
C TYR A 237 -2.83 -1.16 15.98
N THR A 238 -3.57 -0.63 15.00
CA THR A 238 -2.91 0.16 13.96
C THR A 238 -2.34 1.45 14.46
N ASN A 239 -2.99 2.13 15.39
CA ASN A 239 -2.37 3.30 16.00
C ASN A 239 -1.06 2.94 16.74
N LEU A 240 -0.97 1.76 17.36
CA LEU A 240 0.26 1.26 17.99
C LEU A 240 1.33 0.87 16.97
N LEU A 241 0.98 0.11 15.93
CA LEU A 241 1.88 -0.25 14.83
C LEU A 241 2.44 1.00 14.16
N ARG A 242 1.56 1.93 13.75
CA ARG A 242 1.93 3.22 13.13
C ARG A 242 2.79 4.05 14.05
N LYS A 243 2.54 4.04 15.36
CA LYS A 243 3.41 4.71 16.34
C LYS A 243 4.81 4.11 16.35
N TYR A 244 4.94 2.80 16.26
CA TYR A 244 6.24 2.13 16.24
C TYR A 244 7.00 2.43 14.93
N GLU A 245 6.29 2.37 13.80
CA GLU A 245 6.81 2.75 12.47
C GLU A 245 7.24 4.22 12.41
N SER A 246 6.57 5.12 13.13
CA SER A 246 6.71 6.57 12.92
C SER A 246 7.41 7.38 14.01
N ARG A 247 7.44 6.93 15.27
CA ARG A 247 8.01 7.70 16.40
C ARG A 247 9.26 7.11 17.01
N SER A 248 9.65 5.90 16.62
CA SER A 248 10.92 5.35 17.05
C SER A 248 11.98 5.85 16.06
N GLU A 249 12.72 6.91 16.40
CA GLU A 249 13.98 7.24 15.68
C GLU A 249 14.88 6.01 15.58
N LYS A 250 14.78 5.12 16.57
CA LYS A 250 15.49 3.87 16.60
C LYS A 250 14.99 2.85 15.59
N PHE A 251 13.72 2.82 15.20
CA PHE A 251 13.21 1.69 14.41
C PHE A 251 13.73 1.68 12.96
N PRO A 252 13.57 2.75 12.15
CA PRO A 252 14.17 2.78 10.82
C PRO A 252 15.70 2.62 10.88
N ILE A 253 16.35 3.26 11.86
CA ILE A 253 17.81 3.14 12.05
C ILE A 253 18.21 1.71 12.44
N GLN A 254 17.43 1.03 13.29
CA GLN A 254 17.67 -0.37 13.70
C GLN A 254 17.49 -1.32 12.53
N ILE A 255 16.43 -1.16 11.73
CA ILE A 255 16.28 -1.96 10.50
C ILE A 255 17.48 -1.76 9.59
N ILE A 256 17.86 -0.50 9.32
CA ILE A 256 18.99 -0.20 8.44
C ILE A 256 20.26 -0.83 8.99
N GLN A 257 20.54 -0.64 10.27
CA GLN A 257 21.74 -1.18 10.92
C GLN A 257 21.74 -2.71 10.89
N GLU A 258 20.66 -3.36 11.31
CA GLU A 258 20.58 -4.81 11.33
C GLU A 258 20.57 -5.41 9.91
N SER A 259 19.96 -4.72 8.95
CA SER A 259 20.01 -5.10 7.53
C SER A 259 21.45 -5.03 6.99
N ILE A 260 22.20 -3.98 7.32
CA ILE A 260 23.63 -3.89 6.97
C ILE A 260 24.42 -5.01 7.66
N ASP A 261 24.18 -5.25 8.95
CA ASP A 261 24.90 -6.27 9.71
C ASP A 261 24.59 -7.70 9.20
N THR A 262 23.37 -7.93 8.70
CA THR A 262 22.90 -9.24 8.22
C THR A 262 23.24 -9.47 6.75
N TYR A 263 23.09 -8.45 5.89
CA TYR A 263 23.15 -8.58 4.43
C TYR A 263 24.27 -7.77 3.77
N GLY A 264 24.96 -6.89 4.50
CA GLY A 264 26.16 -6.19 4.03
C GLY A 264 25.93 -4.96 3.13
N SER A 265 24.69 -4.66 2.74
CA SER A 265 24.36 -3.43 1.99
C SER A 265 22.89 -3.04 2.14
N VAL A 266 22.61 -1.73 2.01
CA VAL A 266 21.26 -1.18 1.86
C VAL A 266 21.08 -0.75 0.40
N ASP A 267 20.60 -1.67 -0.44
CA ASP A 267 19.96 -1.22 -1.68
C ASP A 267 18.74 -0.38 -1.27
N SER A 268 18.74 0.87 -1.71
CA SER A 268 18.07 2.01 -1.08
C SER A 268 16.54 2.06 -1.16
N GLY A 269 15.82 0.94 -0.99
CA GLY A 269 14.36 0.92 -1.17
C GLY A 269 13.56 -0.24 -0.56
N ASN A 270 14.15 -1.09 0.29
CA ASN A 270 13.55 -2.40 0.59
C ASN A 270 12.58 -2.45 1.79
N TYR A 271 12.11 -1.31 2.32
CA TYR A 271 11.19 -1.30 3.46
C TYR A 271 10.01 -0.37 3.20
N GLY A 272 8.82 -0.80 3.60
CA GLY A 272 7.63 0.03 3.53
C GLY A 272 6.46 -0.61 4.25
N VAL A 273 5.29 0.03 4.17
CA VAL A 273 4.10 -0.44 4.88
C VAL A 273 2.96 -0.80 3.95
N THR A 274 2.30 -1.89 4.28
CA THR A 274 1.03 -2.30 3.70
C THR A 274 -0.11 -1.58 4.40
N TYR A 275 -0.90 -0.81 3.64
CA TYR A 275 -2.08 -0.14 4.18
C TYR A 275 -3.16 -1.15 4.57
N LEU A 276 -4.00 -0.77 5.53
CA LEU A 276 -5.17 -1.51 5.96
C LEU A 276 -6.12 -1.84 4.80
N GLU A 277 -6.37 -0.88 3.91
CA GLU A 277 -7.23 -1.09 2.74
C GLU A 277 -6.64 -2.15 1.79
N SER A 278 -5.31 -2.22 1.71
CA SER A 278 -4.59 -3.20 0.90
C SER A 278 -4.69 -4.59 1.52
N LEU A 279 -4.60 -4.70 2.85
CA LEU A 279 -4.90 -5.96 3.56
C LEU A 279 -6.33 -6.44 3.28
N PHE A 280 -7.33 -5.56 3.33
CA PHE A 280 -8.69 -5.92 2.95
C PHE A 280 -8.81 -6.35 1.48
N THR A 281 -8.03 -5.76 0.58
CA THR A 281 -7.98 -6.14 -0.84
C THR A 281 -7.40 -7.54 -1.02
N ILE A 282 -6.33 -7.87 -0.29
CA ILE A 282 -5.67 -9.18 -0.34
C ILE A 282 -6.60 -10.24 0.21
N TYR A 283 -6.93 -10.16 1.50
CA TYR A 283 -7.69 -11.22 2.15
C TYR A 283 -9.12 -11.27 1.61
N GLY A 284 -9.70 -10.13 1.19
CA GLY A 284 -11.05 -10.04 0.65
C GLY A 284 -11.16 -10.50 -0.80
N HIS A 285 -10.04 -10.90 -1.43
CA HIS A 285 -10.07 -11.37 -2.80
C HIS A 285 -10.98 -12.61 -2.92
N PRO A 286 -11.91 -12.67 -3.91
CA PRO A 286 -12.90 -13.74 -4.00
C PRO A 286 -12.32 -15.16 -4.04
N ILE A 287 -11.15 -15.32 -4.70
CA ILE A 287 -10.46 -16.61 -4.76
C ILE A 287 -9.88 -17.01 -3.41
N ILE A 288 -9.28 -16.06 -2.69
CA ILE A 288 -8.76 -16.31 -1.34
C ILE A 288 -9.92 -16.70 -0.43
N GLN A 289 -11.01 -15.92 -0.44
CA GLN A 289 -12.21 -16.23 0.35
C GLN A 289 -12.81 -17.59 0.02
N LYS A 290 -12.87 -17.96 -1.25
CA LYS A 290 -13.39 -19.27 -1.68
C LYS A 290 -12.52 -20.42 -1.17
N SER A 291 -11.19 -20.31 -1.28
CA SER A 291 -10.28 -21.35 -0.80
C SER A 291 -10.30 -21.46 0.72
N LEU A 292 -10.22 -20.34 1.45
CA LEU A 292 -10.23 -20.34 2.92
C LEU A 292 -11.56 -20.88 3.50
N LYS A 293 -12.69 -20.71 2.81
CA LYS A 293 -13.98 -21.26 3.22
C LYS A 293 -14.02 -22.80 3.23
N ASN A 294 -13.16 -23.45 2.44
CA ASN A 294 -13.12 -24.91 2.35
C ASN A 294 -12.14 -25.53 3.37
N VAL A 295 -11.44 -24.72 4.16
CA VAL A 295 -10.54 -25.20 5.19
C VAL A 295 -11.35 -25.75 6.37
N GLU A 296 -11.05 -26.98 6.78
CA GLU A 296 -11.62 -27.56 7.98
C GLU A 296 -10.88 -27.01 9.22
N GLY A 297 -11.62 -26.34 10.12
CA GLY A 297 -11.07 -25.80 11.36
C GLY A 297 -10.63 -24.34 11.26
N VAL A 298 -9.58 -23.99 11.99
CA VAL A 298 -9.05 -22.61 12.04
C VAL A 298 -7.99 -22.45 10.96
N VAL A 299 -8.23 -21.52 10.04
CA VAL A 299 -7.29 -21.16 8.97
C VAL A 299 -5.94 -20.72 9.57
N LYS A 300 -4.84 -21.26 9.04
CA LYS A 300 -3.46 -20.86 9.34
C LYS A 300 -2.89 -20.05 8.17
N VAL A 301 -2.46 -18.83 8.46
CA VAL A 301 -1.82 -17.91 7.52
C VAL A 301 -0.36 -17.74 7.90
N VAL A 302 0.54 -17.96 6.93
CA VAL A 302 1.98 -17.76 7.07
C VAL A 302 2.39 -16.54 6.25
N VAL A 303 3.15 -15.61 6.84
CA VAL A 303 3.68 -14.43 6.14
C VAL A 303 5.19 -14.41 6.23
N LEU A 304 5.86 -14.37 5.07
CA LEU A 304 7.31 -14.29 4.93
C LEU A 304 7.70 -12.83 4.69
N GLY A 305 8.57 -12.29 5.54
CA GLY A 305 8.85 -10.85 5.60
C GLY A 305 7.71 -10.10 6.28
N CYS A 306 7.36 -10.48 7.51
CA CYS A 306 6.13 -10.04 8.15
C CYS A 306 6.07 -8.54 8.51
N GLY A 307 7.19 -7.81 8.46
CA GLY A 307 7.22 -6.34 8.50
C GLY A 307 6.49 -5.75 9.70
N LEU A 308 7.10 -5.87 10.89
CA LEU A 308 6.48 -5.57 12.20
C LEU A 308 5.19 -6.33 12.51
N GLY A 309 4.94 -7.42 11.78
CA GLY A 309 3.81 -8.30 12.01
C GLY A 309 2.47 -7.68 11.63
N GLY A 310 2.47 -6.50 10.99
CA GLY A 310 1.25 -5.82 10.54
C GLY A 310 0.45 -6.70 9.58
N ALA A 311 1.13 -7.40 8.68
CA ALA A 311 0.52 -8.35 7.75
C ALA A 311 -0.05 -9.62 8.42
N VAL A 312 0.27 -9.86 9.70
CA VAL A 312 -0.13 -11.06 10.45
C VAL A 312 -1.21 -10.71 11.49
N VAL A 313 -0.92 -9.78 12.40
CA VAL A 313 -1.80 -9.46 13.53
C VAL A 313 -3.12 -8.86 13.04
N TRP A 314 -3.09 -7.96 12.06
CA TRP A 314 -4.29 -7.32 11.53
C TRP A 314 -5.30 -8.35 11.02
N PRO A 315 -4.95 -9.23 10.05
CA PRO A 315 -5.84 -10.31 9.60
C PRO A 315 -6.27 -11.24 10.73
N SER A 316 -5.37 -11.58 11.66
CA SER A 316 -5.72 -12.45 12.80
C SER A 316 -6.76 -11.82 13.72
N ILE A 317 -6.69 -10.51 13.98
CA ILE A 317 -7.73 -9.78 14.73
C ILE A 317 -9.03 -9.71 13.91
N ALA A 318 -8.93 -9.34 12.64
CA ALA A 318 -10.07 -9.05 11.77
C ALA A 318 -10.88 -10.30 11.40
N PHE A 319 -10.20 -11.40 11.11
CA PHE A 319 -10.82 -12.60 10.50
C PHE A 319 -10.70 -13.86 11.36
N GLY A 320 -9.98 -13.81 12.47
CA GLY A 320 -9.90 -14.93 13.41
C GLY A 320 -8.98 -16.07 12.98
N PHE A 321 -8.01 -15.81 12.11
CA PHE A 321 -7.04 -16.81 11.66
C PHE A 321 -5.87 -16.95 12.65
N LYS A 322 -5.23 -18.13 12.65
CA LYS A 322 -3.90 -18.30 13.23
C LYS A 322 -2.87 -17.69 12.30
N GLY A 323 -1.97 -16.89 12.86
CA GLY A 323 -1.00 -16.12 12.09
C GLY A 323 0.43 -16.51 12.47
N VAL A 324 1.27 -16.79 11.48
CA VAL A 324 2.70 -17.03 11.70
C VAL A 324 3.49 -16.06 10.83
N GLY A 325 4.34 -15.25 11.45
CA GLY A 325 5.24 -14.34 10.74
C GLY A 325 6.69 -14.80 10.82
N TYR A 326 7.36 -14.83 9.67
CA TYR A 326 8.81 -15.01 9.59
C TYR A 326 9.47 -13.71 9.12
N ASP A 327 10.57 -13.34 9.74
CA ASP A 327 11.38 -12.19 9.33
C ASP A 327 12.87 -12.50 9.51
N GLY A 328 13.71 -11.96 8.61
CA GLY A 328 15.15 -12.12 8.72
C GLY A 328 15.77 -11.20 9.79
N LEU A 329 15.08 -10.11 10.14
CA LEU A 329 15.57 -9.10 11.07
C LEU A 329 14.92 -9.25 12.46
N GLU A 330 15.75 -9.38 13.49
CA GLU A 330 15.34 -9.45 14.90
C GLU A 330 14.51 -8.23 15.31
N CYS A 331 14.91 -7.03 14.87
CA CYS A 331 14.20 -5.81 15.23
C CYS A 331 12.74 -5.80 14.75
N CYS A 332 12.47 -6.48 13.62
CA CYS A 332 11.12 -6.67 13.09
C CYS A 332 10.34 -7.67 13.96
N VAL A 333 10.94 -8.79 14.34
CA VAL A 333 10.33 -9.83 15.19
C VAL A 333 10.03 -9.28 16.60
N GLU A 334 11.01 -8.66 17.25
CA GLU A 334 10.84 -8.03 18.56
C GLU A 334 9.79 -6.91 18.52
N GLY A 335 9.81 -6.09 17.47
CA GLY A 335 8.82 -5.04 17.26
C GLY A 335 7.41 -5.61 17.16
N SER A 336 7.24 -6.68 16.39
CA SER A 336 5.97 -7.41 16.26
C SER A 336 5.47 -7.92 17.61
N GLY A 337 6.36 -8.56 18.39
CA GLY A 337 6.04 -9.07 19.73
C GLY A 337 5.61 -7.97 20.70
N ARG A 338 6.34 -6.85 20.75
CA ARG A 338 6.01 -5.70 21.62
C ARG A 338 4.67 -5.06 21.26
N ILE A 339 4.31 -5.00 19.97
CA ILE A 339 3.01 -4.48 19.55
C ILE A 339 1.90 -5.47 19.96
N LEU A 340 2.12 -6.77 19.72
CA LEU A 340 1.18 -7.83 20.07
C LEU A 340 0.88 -7.89 21.58
N GLU A 341 1.89 -7.73 22.43
CA GLU A 341 1.74 -7.63 23.90
C GLU A 341 0.82 -6.48 24.34
N GLN A 342 0.82 -5.38 23.59
CA GLN A 342 0.04 -4.18 23.91
C GLN A 342 -1.43 -4.25 23.46
N VAL A 343 -1.84 -5.28 22.71
CA VAL A 343 -3.23 -5.46 22.28
C VAL A 343 -4.10 -5.89 23.47
N LYS A 344 -5.04 -5.06 23.92
CA LYS A 344 -5.83 -5.31 25.15
C LYS A 344 -7.19 -5.96 24.87
N GLY A 345 -7.83 -6.47 25.93
CA GLY A 345 -9.16 -7.06 25.91
C GLY A 345 -9.19 -8.53 25.43
N GLU A 346 -10.36 -9.16 25.49
CA GLU A 346 -10.56 -10.57 25.12
C GLU A 346 -10.09 -10.88 23.69
N GLY A 347 -10.33 -9.96 22.74
CA GLY A 347 -9.83 -10.08 21.37
C GLY A 347 -8.30 -10.04 21.27
N GLY A 348 -7.62 -9.31 22.17
CA GLY A 348 -6.17 -9.28 22.27
C GLY A 348 -5.59 -10.54 22.92
N GLU A 349 -6.27 -11.10 23.92
CA GLU A 349 -5.87 -12.37 24.54
C GLU A 349 -5.91 -13.53 23.55
N ARG A 350 -7.00 -13.63 22.77
CA ARG A 350 -7.11 -14.62 21.69
C ARG A 350 -5.94 -14.50 20.71
N VAL A 351 -5.69 -13.30 20.21
CA VAL A 351 -4.68 -13.05 19.17
C VAL A 351 -3.27 -13.32 19.70
N ARG A 352 -2.98 -13.05 20.97
CA ARG A 352 -1.71 -13.44 21.61
C ARG A 352 -1.48 -14.94 21.68
N GLY A 353 -2.54 -15.75 21.72
CA GLY A 353 -2.44 -17.21 21.69
C GLY A 353 -2.42 -17.82 20.28
N ASP A 354 -2.85 -17.05 19.28
CA ASP A 354 -3.01 -17.52 17.89
C ASP A 354 -1.97 -16.93 16.92
N VAL A 355 -1.13 -15.99 17.37
CA VAL A 355 -0.14 -15.31 16.54
C VAL A 355 1.27 -15.50 17.09
N GLU A 356 2.17 -15.94 16.21
CA GLU A 356 3.57 -16.19 16.52
C GLU A 356 4.49 -15.51 15.51
N PHE A 357 5.67 -15.09 15.97
CA PHE A 357 6.70 -14.47 15.15
C PHE A 357 8.04 -15.16 15.37
N PHE A 358 8.77 -15.41 14.29
CA PHE A 358 10.04 -16.12 14.34
C PHE A 358 11.09 -15.40 13.49
N LYS A 359 12.30 -15.30 14.05
CA LYS A 359 13.48 -14.88 13.29
C LYS A 359 13.97 -16.06 12.46
N ALA A 360 13.96 -15.94 11.13
CA ALA A 360 14.42 -17.01 10.25
C ALA A 360 14.91 -16.47 8.90
N ASP A 361 15.99 -17.06 8.39
CA ASP A 361 16.34 -16.98 6.97
C ASP A 361 15.44 -17.97 6.21
N VAL A 362 14.39 -17.47 5.58
CA VAL A 362 13.43 -18.31 4.83
C VAL A 362 14.03 -18.88 3.53
N VAL A 363 15.06 -18.23 2.99
CA VAL A 363 15.72 -18.63 1.74
C VAL A 363 16.61 -19.84 1.99
N ASN A 364 17.47 -19.79 3.01
CA ASN A 364 18.46 -20.84 3.25
C ASN A 364 18.16 -21.71 4.47
N GLY A 365 17.33 -21.23 5.40
CA GLY A 365 16.96 -21.96 6.61
C GLY A 365 15.82 -22.95 6.42
N GLU A 366 15.64 -23.79 7.44
CA GLU A 366 14.45 -24.63 7.60
C GLU A 366 13.35 -23.81 8.28
N VAL A 367 12.19 -23.72 7.61
CA VAL A 367 11.05 -22.92 8.05
C VAL A 367 9.79 -23.75 7.89
N ASP A 368 8.98 -23.82 8.94
CA ASP A 368 7.64 -24.42 8.90
C ASP A 368 6.67 -23.42 8.24
N MET A 369 6.44 -23.63 6.95
CA MET A 369 5.48 -22.88 6.16
C MET A 369 4.14 -23.62 6.02
N GLU A 370 3.88 -24.68 6.80
CA GLU A 370 2.60 -25.37 6.74
C GLU A 370 1.47 -24.38 7.03
N GLY A 371 0.56 -24.19 6.08
CA GLY A 371 -0.55 -23.25 6.19
C GLY A 371 -1.55 -23.40 5.05
N ASP A 372 -2.67 -22.69 5.17
CA ASP A 372 -3.70 -22.63 4.12
C ASP A 372 -3.44 -21.49 3.14
N LEU A 373 -2.73 -20.46 3.61
CA LEU A 373 -2.26 -19.33 2.82
C LEU A 373 -0.84 -18.97 3.24
N ILE A 374 0.08 -18.96 2.28
CA ILE A 374 1.42 -18.39 2.44
C ILE A 374 1.46 -17.08 1.66
N TRP A 375 1.94 -16.02 2.30
CA TRP A 375 2.16 -14.74 1.69
C TRP A 375 3.64 -14.39 1.70
N SER A 376 4.24 -14.36 0.50
CA SER A 376 5.59 -13.84 0.31
C SER A 376 5.53 -12.32 0.20
N ASN A 377 5.68 -11.64 1.34
CA ASN A 377 5.60 -10.18 1.45
C ASN A 377 6.95 -9.49 1.16
N ASP A 378 8.07 -10.21 1.29
CA ASP A 378 9.40 -9.69 1.01
C ASP A 378 9.67 -9.54 -0.50
N PHE A 379 10.22 -8.39 -0.90
CA PHE A 379 10.58 -8.05 -2.28
C PHE A 379 12.11 -7.95 -2.48
N SER A 380 12.90 -8.07 -1.41
CA SER A 380 14.35 -7.83 -1.44
C SER A 380 15.17 -8.97 -2.05
N TRP A 381 14.60 -10.17 -2.17
CA TRP A 381 15.30 -11.34 -2.69
C TRP A 381 15.56 -11.25 -4.20
N GLY A 382 16.72 -11.76 -4.64
CA GLY A 382 17.03 -11.97 -6.05
C GLY A 382 16.11 -13.02 -6.68
N GLU A 383 16.12 -13.11 -8.02
CA GLU A 383 15.19 -14.01 -8.74
C GLU A 383 15.39 -15.49 -8.37
N GLU A 384 16.63 -15.91 -8.09
CA GLU A 384 16.94 -17.29 -7.70
C GLU A 384 16.43 -17.60 -6.28
N GLU A 385 16.65 -16.70 -5.34
CA GLU A 385 16.15 -16.82 -3.96
C GLU A 385 14.63 -16.81 -3.91
N GLN A 386 14.02 -15.94 -4.72
CA GLN A 386 12.58 -15.88 -4.95
C GLN A 386 12.02 -17.23 -5.41
N GLU A 387 12.65 -17.87 -6.40
CA GLU A 387 12.23 -19.18 -6.89
C GLU A 387 12.37 -20.27 -5.82
N LYS A 388 13.48 -20.26 -5.04
CA LYS A 388 13.69 -21.19 -3.92
C LYS A 388 12.56 -21.09 -2.88
N VAL A 389 12.18 -19.88 -2.50
CA VAL A 389 11.09 -19.65 -1.53
C VAL A 389 9.75 -20.14 -2.09
N GLU A 390 9.44 -19.87 -3.37
CA GLU A 390 8.22 -20.35 -4.01
C GLU A 390 8.15 -21.88 -4.03
N ARG A 391 9.25 -22.57 -4.31
CA ARG A 391 9.32 -24.04 -4.29
C ARG A 391 9.10 -24.59 -2.88
N LYS A 392 9.76 -24.03 -1.87
CA LYS A 392 9.54 -24.41 -0.46
C LYS A 392 8.09 -24.21 -0.04
N ALA A 393 7.50 -23.08 -0.41
CA ALA A 393 6.10 -22.79 -0.14
C ALA A 393 5.17 -23.81 -0.82
N TYR A 394 5.40 -24.10 -2.11
CA TYR A 394 4.63 -25.10 -2.83
C TYR A 394 4.72 -26.48 -2.19
N GLU A 395 5.89 -26.93 -1.78
CA GLU A 395 6.08 -28.23 -1.12
C GLU A 395 5.26 -28.37 0.16
N GLN A 396 5.19 -27.31 0.97
CA GLN A 396 4.53 -27.30 2.28
C GLN A 396 3.03 -26.93 2.23
N LEU A 397 2.55 -26.33 1.14
CA LEU A 397 1.12 -26.08 0.94
C LEU A 397 0.36 -27.39 0.73
N LYS A 398 -0.82 -27.47 1.35
CA LYS A 398 -1.80 -28.53 1.08
C LYS A 398 -2.48 -28.30 -0.28
N PRO A 399 -3.05 -29.34 -0.92
CA PRO A 399 -3.92 -29.13 -2.08
C PRO A 399 -5.07 -28.18 -1.75
N GLY A 400 -5.30 -27.18 -2.61
CA GLY A 400 -6.22 -26.05 -2.39
C GLY A 400 -5.59 -24.86 -1.66
N GLY A 401 -4.36 -25.01 -1.16
CA GLY A 401 -3.61 -23.97 -0.46
C GLY A 401 -3.17 -22.83 -1.39
N LEU A 402 -2.95 -21.66 -0.81
CA LEU A 402 -2.72 -20.42 -1.55
C LEU A 402 -1.28 -19.93 -1.38
N LEU A 403 -0.68 -19.46 -2.48
CA LEU A 403 0.51 -18.63 -2.44
C LEU A 403 0.20 -17.24 -3.00
N VAL A 404 0.50 -16.22 -2.21
CA VAL A 404 0.31 -14.81 -2.57
C VAL A 404 1.67 -14.15 -2.80
N LEU A 405 1.84 -13.52 -3.96
CA LEU A 405 3.08 -12.88 -4.40
C LEU A 405 2.82 -11.43 -4.87
N TYR A 406 3.77 -10.54 -4.68
CA TYR A 406 3.74 -9.16 -5.19
C TYR A 406 4.37 -8.96 -6.56
N ARG A 407 4.61 -10.07 -7.25
CA ARG A 407 5.31 -10.15 -8.51
C ARG A 407 4.91 -11.43 -9.20
N ARG A 408 5.25 -11.51 -10.48
CA ARG A 408 5.06 -12.73 -11.26
C ARG A 408 5.84 -13.88 -10.58
N PRO A 409 5.25 -15.09 -10.49
CA PRO A 409 5.97 -16.27 -10.00
C PRO A 409 7.23 -16.54 -10.82
N ARG A 410 8.28 -17.04 -10.16
CA ARG A 410 9.51 -17.51 -10.81
C ARG A 410 9.46 -19.01 -11.09
N ALA A 411 8.85 -19.79 -10.19
CA ALA A 411 8.69 -21.22 -10.33
C ALA A 411 7.48 -21.57 -11.23
N GLU A 412 7.56 -21.17 -12.50
CA GLU A 412 6.48 -21.35 -13.49
C GLU A 412 6.26 -22.82 -13.90
N ASP A 413 7.19 -23.72 -13.59
CA ASP A 413 7.11 -25.16 -13.86
C ASP A 413 6.23 -25.92 -12.84
N LEU A 414 5.91 -25.31 -11.70
CA LEU A 414 5.06 -25.91 -10.68
C LEU A 414 3.59 -25.92 -11.11
N GLU A 415 2.83 -26.92 -10.66
CA GLU A 415 1.42 -27.11 -11.01
C GLU A 415 0.49 -26.15 -10.24
N TRP A 416 0.65 -24.85 -10.46
CA TRP A 416 -0.28 -23.83 -9.98
C TRP A 416 -1.55 -23.76 -10.85
N SER A 417 -2.63 -23.24 -10.28
CA SER A 417 -3.80 -22.81 -11.03
C SER A 417 -3.41 -21.84 -12.15
N SER A 418 -3.80 -22.13 -13.38
CA SER A 418 -3.44 -21.34 -14.56
C SER A 418 -4.68 -20.83 -15.32
N PRO A 419 -4.73 -19.53 -15.70
CA PRO A 419 -3.74 -18.49 -15.38
C PRO A 419 -3.79 -18.09 -13.89
N PRO A 420 -2.70 -17.50 -13.34
CA PRO A 420 -2.72 -16.93 -11.99
C PRO A 420 -3.74 -15.80 -11.89
N TYR A 421 -4.36 -15.65 -10.72
CA TYR A 421 -5.26 -14.52 -10.49
C TYR A 421 -4.45 -13.27 -10.18
N VAL A 422 -4.84 -12.15 -10.78
CA VAL A 422 -4.12 -10.89 -10.67
C VAL A 422 -5.05 -9.79 -10.17
N THR A 423 -4.56 -8.98 -9.23
CA THR A 423 -5.22 -7.75 -8.79
C THR A 423 -4.18 -6.68 -8.48
N THR A 424 -4.60 -5.44 -8.36
CA THR A 424 -3.73 -4.31 -8.04
C THR A 424 -4.07 -3.78 -6.65
N MET A 425 -3.04 -3.44 -5.88
CA MET A 425 -3.17 -2.77 -4.59
C MET A 425 -2.12 -1.67 -4.45
N ALA A 426 -2.33 -0.76 -3.52
CA ALA A 426 -1.34 0.25 -3.19
C ALA A 426 -0.58 -0.12 -1.92
N VAL A 427 0.72 0.15 -1.86
CA VAL A 427 1.53 0.08 -0.65
C VAL A 427 2.41 1.33 -0.56
N SER A 428 3.10 1.53 0.56
CA SER A 428 3.90 2.75 0.78
C SER A 428 5.14 2.89 -0.09
N TRP A 429 5.42 1.95 -0.98
CA TRP A 429 6.52 2.06 -1.95
C TRP A 429 6.07 1.81 -3.39
N ASN A 430 4.81 1.41 -3.60
CA ASN A 430 4.24 1.16 -4.92
C ASN A 430 2.72 1.36 -4.91
N PRO A 431 2.18 2.45 -5.48
CA PRO A 431 0.75 2.72 -5.48
C PRO A 431 -0.05 1.85 -6.48
N LYS A 432 0.63 1.06 -7.32
CA LYS A 432 0.05 0.15 -8.31
C LYS A 432 0.70 -1.24 -8.24
N LEU A 433 0.98 -1.70 -7.02
CA LEU A 433 1.59 -3.02 -6.81
C LEU A 433 0.67 -4.10 -7.38
N THR A 434 1.22 -4.92 -8.26
CA THR A 434 0.49 -6.04 -8.85
C THR A 434 0.67 -7.27 -7.98
N MET A 435 -0.43 -7.82 -7.50
CA MET A 435 -0.46 -9.05 -6.72
C MET A 435 -0.89 -10.23 -7.60
N PHE A 436 -0.21 -11.35 -7.41
CA PHE A 436 -0.51 -12.65 -8.00
C PHE A 436 -0.97 -13.60 -6.90
N ILE A 437 -2.07 -14.30 -7.15
CA ILE A 437 -2.61 -15.33 -6.27
C ILE A 437 -2.59 -16.66 -7.02
N LEU A 438 -1.88 -17.62 -6.44
CA LEU A 438 -1.69 -18.97 -6.96
C LEU A 438 -2.42 -19.94 -6.04
N VAL A 439 -3.13 -20.89 -6.63
CA VAL A 439 -3.75 -22.01 -5.91
C VAL A 439 -2.97 -23.26 -6.30
N LYS A 440 -2.47 -24.01 -5.31
CA LYS A 440 -1.97 -25.38 -5.50
C LYS A 440 -3.15 -26.33 -5.53
#